data_AF-A0A3S1EPJ3-F1
#
_entry.id   AF-A0A3S1EPJ3-F1
#
_cell.length_a   1.000
_cell.length_b   1.000
_cell.length_c   1.000
_cell.angle_alpha   90.00
_cell.angle_beta   90.00
_cell.angle_gamma   90.00
#
_symmetry.space_group_name_H-M   'P 1'
#
loop_
_entity.id
_entity.type
_entity.pdbx_description
1 polymer ?
#
loop_
_entity_poly.entity_id
_entity_poly.type
_entity_poly.pdbx_seq_one_letter_code
_entity_poly.pdbx_strand_id
1 'polypeptide(L)'
;MDRQTLSPIIPSLAPEISDLSLDRLLSPASHFQHPRDVLEDGSLDIWEKRAILSSWASDACAVESMPALRQPPGAERPVSFDEIM
;
A
#
# COMPACT_ATOMS: atom_id res chain seq x y z
N MET A 1 -22.04 -45.62 7.40
CA MET A 1 -21.07 -45.03 8.36
C MET A 1 -20.58 -43.75 7.71
N ASP A 2 -21.42 -42.73 7.80
CA ASP A 2 -21.30 -41.48 7.05
C ASP A 2 -20.62 -40.46 7.95
N ARG A 3 -19.35 -40.16 7.66
CA ARG A 3 -18.63 -39.09 8.34
C ARG A 3 -18.91 -37.79 7.60
N GLN A 4 -19.91 -37.05 8.07
CA GLN A 4 -20.11 -35.64 7.71
C GLN A 4 -18.96 -34.83 8.34
N THR A 5 -18.00 -34.42 7.51
CA THR A 5 -16.98 -33.43 7.87
C THR A 5 -17.66 -32.06 7.90
N LEU A 6 -18.02 -31.59 9.10
CA LEU A 6 -18.44 -30.21 9.32
C LEU A 6 -17.19 -29.33 9.28
N SER A 7 -16.97 -28.64 8.16
CA SER A 7 -16.01 -27.53 8.09
C SER A 7 -16.44 -26.45 9.07
N PRO A 8 -15.55 -25.95 9.95
CA PRO A 8 -15.90 -24.80 10.77
C PRO A 8 -16.01 -23.59 9.83
N ILE A 9 -17.24 -23.10 9.64
CA ILE A 9 -17.49 -21.79 9.08
C ILE A 9 -17.04 -20.81 10.16
N ILE A 10 -15.75 -20.50 10.17
CA ILE A 10 -15.24 -19.34 10.88
C ILE A 10 -15.64 -18.16 9.98
N PRO A 11 -16.55 -17.27 10.41
CA PRO A 11 -16.75 -16.02 9.70
C PRO A 11 -15.41 -15.30 9.77
N SER A 12 -14.79 -15.07 8.61
CA SER A 12 -13.57 -14.28 8.52
C SER A 12 -13.89 -12.88 9.05
N LEU A 13 -13.62 -12.64 10.34
CA LEU A 13 -13.56 -11.32 10.93
C LEU A 13 -12.21 -10.68 10.55
N ALA A 14 -11.86 -10.73 9.26
CA ALA A 14 -10.92 -9.79 8.72
C ALA A 14 -11.70 -8.47 8.64
N PRO A 15 -11.17 -7.34 9.13
CA PRO A 15 -11.72 -6.05 8.76
C PRO A 15 -11.77 -6.05 7.23
N GLU A 16 -12.92 -5.68 6.66
CA GLU A 16 -13.08 -5.35 5.25
C GLU A 16 -12.22 -4.11 4.95
N ILE A 17 -10.89 -4.21 5.09
CA ILE A 17 -9.93 -3.36 4.41
C ILE A 17 -10.24 -3.64 2.96
N SER A 18 -11.22 -2.90 2.44
CA SER A 18 -11.81 -3.14 1.14
C SER A 18 -10.65 -3.21 0.16
N ASP A 19 -10.65 -4.15 -0.77
CA ASP A 19 -9.56 -4.35 -1.75
C ASP A 19 -9.08 -3.00 -2.37
N LEU A 20 -10.02 -2.06 -2.51
CA LEU A 20 -9.84 -0.65 -2.88
C LEU A 20 -8.86 0.17 -2.00
N SER A 21 -8.83 -0.06 -0.69
CA SER A 21 -7.91 0.56 0.28
C SER A 21 -6.47 0.11 0.04
N LEU A 22 -6.26 -1.19 -0.18
CA LEU A 22 -4.93 -1.72 -0.50
C LEU A 22 -4.49 -1.30 -1.90
N ASP A 23 -5.39 -1.30 -2.87
CA ASP A 23 -5.06 -0.89 -4.24
C ASP A 23 -4.64 0.59 -4.32
N ARG A 24 -5.27 1.47 -3.53
CA ARG A 24 -4.85 2.88 -3.38
C ARG A 24 -3.46 3.03 -2.77
N LEU A 25 -3.03 2.09 -1.91
CA LEU A 25 -1.71 2.10 -1.30
C LEU A 25 -0.63 1.53 -2.24
N LEU A 26 -0.96 0.47 -2.97
CA LEU A 26 -0.04 -0.23 -3.88
C LEU A 26 0.12 0.47 -5.22
N SER A 27 -0.91 1.20 -5.67
CA SER A 27 -0.89 1.98 -6.91
C SER A 27 -1.53 3.36 -6.71
N PRO A 28 -0.90 4.25 -5.91
CA PRO A 28 -1.44 5.59 -5.62
C PRO A 28 -1.70 6.40 -6.88
N ALA A 29 -0.76 6.38 -7.82
CA ALA A 29 -0.79 7.18 -9.05
C ALA A 29 -1.91 6.75 -10.02
N SER A 30 -2.44 5.53 -9.89
CA SER A 30 -3.59 5.06 -10.65
C SER A 30 -4.91 5.66 -10.13
N HIS A 31 -4.95 6.09 -8.87
CA HIS A 31 -6.14 6.56 -8.17
C HIS A 31 -6.14 8.09 -7.96
N PHE A 32 -4.97 8.68 -7.79
CA PHE A 32 -4.77 10.10 -7.53
C PHE A 32 -3.77 10.67 -8.54
N GLN A 33 -4.12 11.75 -9.22
CA GLN A 33 -3.26 12.37 -10.24
C GLN A 33 -2.27 13.36 -9.62
N HIS A 34 -2.59 13.90 -8.45
CA HIS A 34 -1.75 14.85 -7.72
C HIS A 34 -1.79 14.57 -6.20
N PRO A 35 -0.69 14.80 -5.44
CA PRO A 35 -0.67 14.59 -3.98
C PRO A 35 -1.75 15.38 -3.23
N ARG A 36 -2.19 16.50 -3.81
CA ARG A 36 -3.30 17.32 -3.28
C ARG A 36 -4.63 16.56 -3.29
N ASP A 37 -4.87 15.72 -4.29
CA ASP A 37 -6.11 14.95 -4.41
C ASP A 37 -6.28 14.01 -3.20
N VAL A 38 -5.18 13.42 -2.72
CA VAL A 38 -5.14 12.59 -1.50
C VAL A 38 -5.49 13.42 -0.26
N LEU A 39 -4.99 14.66 -0.17
CA LEU A 39 -5.25 15.53 0.97
C LEU A 39 -6.69 16.04 1.01
N GLU A 40 -7.27 16.30 -0.16
CA GLU A 40 -8.64 16.81 -0.31
C GLU A 40 -9.70 15.71 -0.20
N ASP A 41 -9.34 14.43 -0.34
CA ASP A 41 -10.26 13.32 -0.17
C ASP A 41 -10.76 13.23 1.28
N GLY A 42 -12.04 13.53 1.48
CA GLY A 42 -12.71 13.46 2.79
C GLY A 42 -13.08 12.04 3.24
N SER A 43 -12.95 11.04 2.37
CA SER A 43 -13.17 9.63 2.71
C SER A 43 -11.96 8.99 3.40
N LEU A 44 -10.79 9.62 3.31
CA LEU A 44 -9.55 9.13 3.91
C LEU A 44 -9.29 9.76 5.28
N ASP A 45 -8.89 8.92 6.23
CA ASP A 45 -8.36 9.39 7.50
C ASP A 45 -6.91 9.91 7.36
N ILE A 46 -6.36 10.45 8.45
CA ILE A 46 -5.02 11.04 8.43
C ILE A 46 -3.92 9.99 8.21
N TRP A 47 -4.13 8.75 8.64
CA TRP A 47 -3.17 7.65 8.51
C TRP A 47 -3.16 7.10 7.10
N GLU A 48 -4.33 6.94 6.49
CA GLU A 48 -4.48 6.54 5.09
C GLU A 48 -3.83 7.57 4.17
N LYS A 49 -4.08 8.86 4.38
CA LYS A 49 -3.41 9.93 3.63
C LYS A 49 -1.89 9.85 3.74
N ARG A 50 -1.38 9.64 4.95
CA ARG A 50 0.07 9.50 5.19
C ARG A 50 0.64 8.26 4.51
N ALA A 51 -0.06 7.15 4.55
CA ALA A 51 0.39 5.89 3.95
C ALA A 51 0.46 6.01 2.43
N ILE A 52 -0.58 6.55 1.79
CA ILE A 52 -0.62 6.79 0.33
C ILE A 52 0.49 7.75 -0.10
N LEU A 53 0.66 8.88 0.60
CA LEU A 53 1.71 9.86 0.27
C LEU A 53 3.12 9.29 0.49
N SER A 54 3.32 8.48 1.54
CA SER A 54 4.60 7.81 1.79
C SER A 54 4.91 6.78 0.70
N SER A 55 3.91 6.01 0.27
CA SER A 55 4.04 5.08 -0.85
C SER A 55 4.47 5.81 -2.13
N TRP A 56 3.82 6.93 -2.45
CA TRP A 56 4.18 7.73 -3.63
C TRP A 56 5.60 8.33 -3.53
N ALA A 57 5.98 8.84 -2.36
CA ALA A 57 7.34 9.35 -2.15
C ALA A 57 8.41 8.24 -2.29
N SER A 58 8.08 7.03 -1.85
CA SER A 58 8.92 5.84 -2.04
C SER A 58 9.05 5.50 -3.53
N ASP A 59 7.94 5.45 -4.26
CA ASP A 59 7.95 5.16 -5.70
C ASP A 59 8.73 6.20 -6.52
N ALA A 60 8.66 7.48 -6.13
CA ALA A 60 9.47 8.54 -6.74
C ALA A 60 10.99 8.33 -6.54
N CYS A 61 11.38 7.52 -5.55
CA CYS A 61 12.77 7.13 -5.32
C CYS A 61 13.11 5.75 -5.90
N ALA A 62 12.19 5.06 -6.60
CA ALA A 62 12.46 3.75 -7.18
C ALA A 62 13.55 3.83 -8.25
N VAL A 63 14.48 2.88 -8.22
CA VAL A 63 15.51 2.77 -9.25
C VAL A 63 14.87 2.24 -10.55
N GLU A 64 15.13 2.91 -11.68
CA GLU A 64 14.61 2.52 -12.98
C GLU A 64 14.93 1.04 -13.29
N SER A 65 13.91 0.28 -13.71
CA SER A 65 14.01 -1.17 -13.96
C SER A 65 14.39 -2.04 -12.75
N MET A 66 14.51 -1.48 -11.53
CA MET A 66 14.80 -2.20 -10.28
C MET A 66 13.85 -1.75 -9.15
N PRO A 67 12.55 -2.08 -9.24
CA PRO A 67 11.52 -1.58 -8.31
C PRO A 67 11.65 -2.09 -6.87
N ALA A 68 12.57 -3.03 -6.59
CA ALA A 68 12.89 -3.45 -5.21
C ALA A 68 13.89 -2.50 -4.51
N LEU A 69 14.53 -1.58 -5.25
CA LEU A 69 15.53 -0.65 -4.73
C LEU A 69 14.98 0.77 -4.70
N ARG A 70 15.46 1.56 -3.74
CA ARG A 70 15.19 2.98 -3.58
C ARG A 70 16.51 3.74 -3.56
N GLN A 71 16.56 4.87 -4.25
CA GLN A 71 17.67 5.81 -4.26
C GLN A 71 17.17 7.20 -3.82
N PRO A 72 16.93 7.41 -2.51
CA PRO A 72 16.53 8.72 -2.01
C PRO A 72 17.58 9.81 -2.32
N PRO A 73 17.17 11.07 -2.49
CA PRO A 73 18.11 12.18 -2.66
C PRO A 73 19.13 12.22 -1.52
N GLY A 74 20.41 12.18 -1.86
CA GLY A 74 21.52 12.19 -0.90
C GLY A 74 21.95 10.84 -0.34
N ALA A 75 21.29 9.73 -0.68
CA ALA A 75 21.77 8.40 -0.33
C ALA A 75 23.04 8.04 -1.13
N GLU A 76 24.06 7.47 -0.48
CA GLU A 76 25.31 7.08 -1.15
C GLU A 76 25.13 5.88 -2.10
N ARG A 77 24.17 5.00 -1.79
CA ARG A 77 23.86 3.80 -2.57
C ARG A 77 22.36 3.47 -2.48
N PRO A 78 21.82 2.68 -3.41
CA PRO A 78 20.45 2.23 -3.32
C PRO A 78 20.25 1.36 -2.07
N VAL A 79 19.10 1.51 -1.43
CA VAL A 79 18.64 0.70 -0.30
C VAL A 79 17.46 -0.16 -0.74
N SER A 80 17.28 -1.32 -0.13
CA SER A 80 16.11 -2.16 -0.46
C SER A 80 14.84 -1.54 0.11
N PHE A 81 13.74 -1.69 -0.60
CA PHE A 81 12.41 -1.31 -0.12
C PHE A 81 12.08 -1.92 1.24
N ASP A 82 12.41 -3.21 1.43
CA ASP A 82 12.21 -3.95 2.69
C ASP A 82 13.03 -3.40 3.88
N GLU A 83 14.03 -2.55 3.63
CA GLU A 83 14.79 -1.88 4.70
C GLU A 83 14.12 -0.57 5.15
N ILE A 84 13.23 -0.01 4.31
CA ILE A 84 12.52 1.25 4.57
C ILE A 84 11.15 1.01 5.22
N MET A 85 10.43 -0.04 4.81
CA MET A 85 9.07 -0.35 5.28
C MET A 85 9.06 -1.41 6.37
#